data_AF-A0A6J0Y3U7-F1
#
_entry.id   AF-A0A6J0Y3U7-F1
#
_cell.length_a   1.000
_cell.length_b   1.000
_cell.length_c   1.000
_cell.angle_alpha   90.00
_cell.angle_beta   90.00
_cell.angle_gamma   90.00
#
_symmetry.space_group_name_H-M   'P 1'
#
loop_
_entity.id
_entity.type
_entity.pdbx_description
1 polymer ?
#
loop_
_entity_poly.entity_id
_entity_poly.type
_entity_poly.pdbx_seq_one_letter_code
_entity_poly.pdbx_strand_id
1 'polypeptide(L)'
;MLKKFERLNIPNLGIDDKYQRILENYGADIDMISKLYTKQKNDPPLARDQPPIAGKILWARQLFHRIQQPMQLFQKHPSVLRTAEAKPVIRGYNRLAKVLLEFEVLYHRAWLQQTEEIHIGLEASLLVKAPGTGELFVNFDPQILTLFREIECMSQMGLQVSPFAAALFQKRDTYKKNFSNMKTADL
;
A
#
# COMPACT_ATOMS: atom_id res chain seq x y z
N MET A 1 -25.38 -14.21 -8.25
CA MET A 1 -26.40 -15.00 -8.96
C MET A 1 -26.47 -16.44 -8.42
N LEU A 2 -25.35 -17.17 -8.31
CA LEU A 2 -25.32 -18.53 -7.73
C LEU A 2 -26.00 -18.66 -6.36
N LYS A 3 -25.72 -17.74 -5.42
CA LYS A 3 -26.36 -17.72 -4.09
C LYS A 3 -27.89 -17.66 -4.11
N LYS A 4 -28.49 -17.11 -5.19
CA LYS A 4 -29.95 -17.10 -5.34
C LYS A 4 -30.47 -18.49 -5.71
N PHE A 5 -29.71 -19.26 -6.49
CA PHE A 5 -30.06 -20.62 -6.89
C PHE A 5 -29.86 -21.64 -5.78
N GLU A 6 -28.84 -21.49 -4.92
CA GLU A 6 -28.70 -22.33 -3.72
C GLU A 6 -29.90 -22.22 -2.79
N ARG A 7 -30.46 -21.01 -2.62
CA ARG A 7 -31.64 -20.77 -1.79
C ARG A 7 -32.90 -21.47 -2.30
N LEU A 8 -32.95 -21.83 -3.58
CA LEU A 8 -34.09 -22.52 -4.17
C LEU A 8 -34.07 -24.03 -3.84
N ASN A 9 -32.95 -24.57 -3.36
CA ASN A 9 -32.77 -25.97 -2.96
C ASN A 9 -33.34 -27.01 -3.94
N ILE A 10 -33.28 -26.69 -5.23
CA ILE A 10 -33.76 -27.58 -6.30
C ILE A 10 -32.63 -28.60 -6.55
N PRO A 11 -32.91 -29.92 -6.49
CA PRO A 11 -31.91 -30.95 -6.75
C PRO A 11 -31.42 -30.92 -8.21
N ASN A 12 -30.20 -31.41 -8.46
CA ASN A 12 -29.58 -31.56 -9.78
C ASN A 12 -29.31 -30.27 -10.59
N LEU A 13 -29.15 -29.12 -9.95
CA LEU A 13 -28.81 -27.85 -10.64
C LEU A 13 -27.34 -27.70 -11.07
N GLY A 14 -26.49 -28.69 -10.82
CA GLY A 14 -25.05 -28.63 -11.12
C GLY A 14 -24.36 -27.46 -10.39
N ILE A 15 -24.79 -27.17 -9.15
CA ILE A 15 -24.25 -26.06 -8.37
C ILE A 15 -22.76 -26.28 -8.07
N ASP A 16 -22.38 -27.52 -7.75
CA ASP A 16 -21.00 -27.89 -7.45
C ASP A 16 -20.08 -27.73 -8.67
N ASP A 17 -20.51 -28.17 -9.86
CA ASP A 17 -19.75 -28.00 -11.12
C ASP A 17 -19.49 -26.52 -11.42
N LYS A 18 -20.48 -25.65 -11.15
CA LYS A 18 -20.33 -24.20 -11.31
C LYS A 18 -19.32 -23.64 -10.31
N TYR A 19 -19.34 -24.09 -9.05
CA TYR A 19 -18.35 -23.67 -8.06
C TYR A 19 -16.93 -24.14 -8.40
N GLN A 20 -16.79 -25.34 -8.94
CA GLN A 20 -15.49 -25.84 -9.41
C GLN A 20 -14.93 -24.96 -10.53
N ARG A 21 -15.75 -24.60 -11.51
CA ARG A 21 -15.31 -23.70 -12.59
C ARG A 21 -14.98 -22.27 -12.10
N ILE A 22 -15.71 -21.77 -11.09
CA ILE A 22 -15.39 -20.49 -10.46
C ILE A 22 -14.06 -20.58 -9.69
N LEU A 23 -13.79 -21.71 -9.04
CA LEU A 23 -12.54 -21.97 -8.33
C LEU A 23 -11.34 -22.05 -9.28
N GLU A 24 -11.50 -22.69 -10.44
CA GLU A 24 -10.48 -22.74 -11.50
C GLU A 24 -10.14 -21.34 -12.02
N ASN A 25 -11.16 -20.53 -12.34
CA ASN A 25 -10.97 -19.13 -12.76
C ASN A 25 -10.26 -18.32 -11.68
N TYR A 26 -10.64 -18.52 -10.41
CA TYR A 26 -9.97 -17.85 -9.29
C TYR A 26 -8.50 -18.26 -9.14
N GLY A 27 -8.17 -19.53 -9.42
CA GLY A 27 -6.78 -19.99 -9.51
C GLY A 27 -6.00 -19.24 -10.58
N ALA A 28 -6.57 -19.07 -11.78
CA ALA A 28 -5.95 -18.30 -12.86
C ALA A 28 -5.78 -16.81 -12.49
N ASP A 29 -6.74 -16.21 -11.79
CA ASP A 29 -6.65 -14.83 -11.30
C ASP A 29 -5.52 -14.65 -10.28
N ILE A 30 -5.35 -15.60 -9.35
CA ILE A 30 -4.23 -15.61 -8.41
C ILE A 30 -2.89 -15.64 -9.17
N ASP A 31 -2.77 -16.51 -10.17
CA ASP A 31 -1.56 -16.63 -10.97
C ASP A 31 -1.27 -15.35 -11.77
N MET A 32 -2.31 -14.73 -12.33
CA MET A 32 -2.21 -13.44 -13.03
C MET A 32 -1.70 -12.34 -12.09
N ILE A 33 -2.28 -12.23 -10.89
CA ILE A 33 -1.88 -11.22 -9.89
C ILE A 33 -0.47 -11.51 -9.37
N SER A 34 -0.10 -12.77 -9.18
CA SER A 34 1.25 -13.15 -8.78
C SER A 34 2.30 -12.74 -9.82
N LYS A 35 2.01 -12.94 -11.11
CA LYS A 35 2.86 -12.47 -12.22
C LYS A 35 2.94 -10.94 -12.26
N LEU A 36 1.80 -10.25 -12.09
CA LEU A 36 1.75 -8.80 -12.04
C LEU A 36 2.63 -8.24 -10.91
N TYR A 37 2.47 -8.79 -9.69
CA TYR A 37 3.27 -8.42 -8.54
C TYR A 37 4.77 -8.61 -8.84
N THR A 38 5.15 -9.79 -9.34
CA THR A 38 6.55 -10.11 -9.63
C THR A 38 7.16 -9.14 -10.63
N LYS A 39 6.40 -8.75 -11.66
CA LYS A 39 6.84 -7.82 -12.71
C LYS A 39 7.00 -6.38 -12.20
N GLN A 40 6.12 -5.95 -11.29
CA GLN A 40 5.99 -4.53 -10.92
C GLN A 40 6.49 -4.20 -9.51
N LYS A 41 6.82 -5.17 -8.65
CA LYS A 41 7.15 -4.93 -7.23
C LYS A 41 8.28 -3.91 -6.98
N ASN A 42 9.22 -3.75 -7.92
CA ASN A 42 10.33 -2.81 -7.76
C ASN A 42 9.91 -1.37 -8.08
N ASP A 43 9.01 -1.21 -9.05
CA ASP A 43 8.49 0.08 -9.51
C ASP A 43 6.99 -0.06 -9.84
N PRO A 44 6.13 -0.13 -8.81
CA PRO A 44 4.70 -0.34 -9.02
C PRO A 44 4.05 0.93 -9.57
N PRO A 45 3.03 0.79 -10.44
CA PRO A 45 2.32 1.94 -10.98
C PRO A 45 1.60 2.70 -9.86
N LEU A 46 2.02 3.94 -9.61
CA LEU A 46 1.41 4.82 -8.61
C LEU A 46 0.39 5.74 -9.27
N ALA A 47 -0.71 6.05 -8.57
CA ALA A 47 -1.63 7.06 -9.04
C ALA A 47 -1.01 8.45 -8.95
N ARG A 48 -1.53 9.39 -9.73
CA ARG A 48 -1.10 10.80 -9.67
C ARG A 48 -1.24 11.31 -8.23
N ASP A 49 -0.26 12.09 -7.81
CA ASP A 49 -0.20 12.74 -6.48
C ASP A 49 -0.09 11.76 -5.29
N GLN A 50 0.16 10.47 -5.53
CA GLN A 50 0.50 9.54 -4.47
C GLN A 50 1.95 9.69 -4.02
N PRO A 51 2.20 9.70 -2.70
CA PRO A 51 3.56 9.76 -2.20
C PRO A 51 4.26 8.40 -2.39
N PRO A 52 5.59 8.40 -2.56
CA PRO A 52 6.35 7.28 -3.12
C PRO A 52 6.32 5.99 -2.29
N ILE A 53 6.23 6.05 -0.96
CA ILE A 53 6.24 4.86 -0.09
C ILE A 53 4.81 4.40 0.18
N ALA A 54 3.91 5.27 0.63
CA ALA A 54 2.52 4.89 0.87
C ALA A 54 1.80 4.47 -0.41
N GLY A 55 2.16 5.03 -1.57
CA GLY A 55 1.67 4.57 -2.86
C GLY A 55 2.01 3.09 -3.14
N LYS A 56 3.25 2.67 -2.83
CA LYS A 56 3.69 1.27 -2.96
C LYS A 56 2.91 0.36 -2.02
N ILE A 57 2.71 0.77 -0.77
CA ILE A 57 1.91 0.02 0.21
C ILE A 57 0.46 -0.11 -0.27
N LEU A 58 -0.14 0.98 -0.75
CA LEU A 58 -1.51 0.96 -1.24
C LEU A 58 -1.66 0.03 -2.45
N TRP A 59 -0.71 0.05 -3.38
CA TRP A 59 -0.68 -0.88 -4.50
C TRP A 59 -0.68 -2.34 -4.02
N ALA A 60 0.16 -2.70 -3.05
CA ALA A 60 0.19 -4.05 -2.48
C ALA A 60 -1.14 -4.41 -1.80
N ARG A 61 -1.73 -3.49 -1.02
CA ARG A 61 -3.06 -3.66 -0.40
C ARG A 61 -4.17 -3.85 -1.42
N GLN A 62 -4.13 -3.15 -2.55
CA GLN A 62 -5.09 -3.32 -3.64
C GLN A 62 -5.02 -4.72 -4.24
N LEU A 63 -3.80 -5.24 -4.48
CA LEU A 63 -3.61 -6.62 -4.95
C LEU A 63 -4.12 -7.63 -3.92
N PHE A 64 -3.83 -7.41 -2.64
CA PHE A 64 -4.28 -8.26 -1.54
C PHE A 64 -5.82 -8.29 -1.48
N HIS A 65 -6.45 -7.13 -1.55
CA HIS A 65 -7.90 -7.02 -1.53
C HIS A 65 -8.56 -7.77 -2.69
N ARG A 66 -7.98 -7.69 -3.90
CA ARG A 66 -8.47 -8.42 -5.08
C ARG A 66 -8.48 -9.92 -4.89
N ILE A 67 -7.44 -10.50 -4.26
CA ILE A 67 -7.39 -11.94 -4.01
C ILE A 67 -8.21 -12.35 -2.78
N GLN A 68 -8.37 -11.46 -1.81
CA GLN A 68 -9.06 -11.75 -0.55
C GLN A 68 -10.58 -11.83 -0.73
N GLN A 69 -11.17 -10.94 -1.53
CA GLN A 69 -12.62 -10.89 -1.74
C GLN A 69 -13.21 -12.24 -2.21
N PRO A 70 -12.67 -12.93 -3.25
CA PRO A 70 -13.17 -14.24 -3.64
C PRO A 70 -12.93 -15.31 -2.57
N MET A 71 -11.77 -15.30 -1.89
CA MET A 71 -11.48 -16.26 -0.82
C MET A 71 -12.51 -16.17 0.32
N GLN A 72 -12.90 -14.96 0.74
CA GLN A 72 -13.94 -14.75 1.75
C GLN A 72 -15.30 -15.30 1.31
N LEU A 73 -15.59 -15.32 0.00
CA LEU A 73 -16.80 -15.94 -0.52
C LEU A 73 -16.71 -17.47 -0.43
N PHE A 74 -15.59 -18.07 -0.84
CA PHE A 74 -15.39 -19.52 -0.74
C PHE A 74 -15.40 -20.03 0.71
N GLN A 75 -14.91 -19.24 1.66
CA GLN A 75 -14.97 -19.58 3.10
C GLN A 75 -16.41 -19.75 3.61
N LYS A 76 -17.40 -19.13 2.95
CA LYS A 76 -18.83 -19.31 3.27
C LYS A 76 -19.42 -20.60 2.67
N HIS A 77 -18.68 -21.29 1.80
CA HIS A 77 -19.06 -22.55 1.15
C HIS A 77 -17.93 -23.60 1.33
N PRO A 78 -17.74 -24.14 2.56
CA PRO A 78 -16.57 -24.96 2.87
C PRO A 78 -16.45 -26.26 2.07
N SER A 79 -17.55 -26.77 1.51
CA SER A 79 -17.55 -27.97 0.65
C SER A 79 -16.62 -27.80 -0.55
N VAL A 80 -16.64 -26.63 -1.20
CA VAL A 80 -15.82 -26.31 -2.37
C VAL A 80 -14.33 -26.28 -2.02
N LEU A 81 -13.98 -25.85 -0.80
CA LEU A 81 -12.59 -25.77 -0.35
C LEU A 81 -12.01 -27.11 0.14
N ARG A 82 -12.84 -28.13 0.34
CA ARG A 82 -12.42 -29.47 0.79
C ARG A 82 -12.00 -30.39 -0.35
N THR A 83 -12.26 -29.98 -1.60
CA THR A 83 -11.92 -30.77 -2.79
C THR A 83 -10.41 -30.84 -3.02
N ALA A 84 -9.96 -31.83 -3.80
CA ALA A 84 -8.53 -32.00 -4.09
C ALA A 84 -8.01 -30.85 -4.96
N GLU A 85 -8.88 -30.35 -5.84
CA GLU A 85 -8.67 -29.27 -6.81
C GLU A 85 -8.49 -27.91 -6.10
N ALA A 86 -9.10 -27.71 -4.93
CA ALA A 86 -8.94 -26.48 -4.16
C ALA A 86 -7.56 -26.32 -3.51
N LYS A 87 -6.89 -27.43 -3.18
CA LYS A 87 -5.59 -27.41 -2.49
C LYS A 87 -4.53 -26.54 -3.20
N PRO A 88 -4.27 -26.68 -4.52
CA PRO A 88 -3.31 -25.80 -5.21
C PRO A 88 -3.73 -24.32 -5.18
N VAL A 89 -5.02 -24.02 -5.37
CA VAL A 89 -5.54 -22.64 -5.34
C VAL A 89 -5.34 -21.99 -3.97
N ILE A 90 -5.67 -22.72 -2.89
CA ILE A 90 -5.46 -22.25 -1.50
C ILE A 90 -3.98 -21.99 -1.22
N ARG A 91 -3.08 -22.87 -1.69
CA ARG A 91 -1.63 -22.65 -1.54
C ARG A 91 -1.16 -21.40 -2.30
N GLY A 92 -1.64 -21.21 -3.53
CA GLY A 92 -1.35 -20.01 -4.33
C GLY A 92 -1.79 -18.74 -3.63
N TYR A 93 -3.04 -18.72 -3.14
CA TYR A 93 -3.57 -17.62 -2.34
C TYR A 93 -2.71 -17.32 -1.11
N ASN A 94 -2.45 -18.33 -0.27
CA ASN A 94 -1.69 -18.13 0.97
C ASN A 94 -0.28 -17.61 0.71
N ARG A 95 0.39 -18.12 -0.34
CA ARG A 95 1.73 -17.67 -0.73
C ARG A 95 1.71 -16.21 -1.17
N LEU A 96 0.79 -15.83 -2.05
CA LEU A 96 0.69 -14.46 -2.55
C LEU A 96 0.26 -13.49 -1.45
N ALA A 97 -0.71 -13.87 -0.62
CA ALA A 97 -1.16 -13.12 0.55
C ALA A 97 0.00 -12.82 1.51
N LYS A 98 0.83 -13.83 1.82
CA LYS A 98 2.02 -13.67 2.66
C LYS A 98 3.01 -12.67 2.06
N VAL A 99 3.33 -12.82 0.77
CA VAL A 99 4.30 -11.95 0.09
C VAL A 99 3.81 -10.49 0.02
N LEU A 100 2.51 -10.25 -0.20
CA LEU A 100 1.94 -8.91 -0.20
C LEU A 100 1.97 -8.27 1.19
N LEU A 101 1.74 -9.06 2.24
CA LEU A 101 1.85 -8.59 3.63
C LEU A 101 3.30 -8.25 3.99
N GLU A 102 4.25 -9.11 3.61
CA GLU A 102 5.69 -8.86 3.80
C GLU A 102 6.14 -7.59 3.09
N PHE A 103 5.61 -7.32 1.88
CA PHE A 103 5.87 -6.09 1.15
C PHE A 103 5.39 -4.86 1.92
N GLU A 104 4.15 -4.86 2.43
CA GLU A 104 3.62 -3.77 3.25
C GLU A 104 4.50 -3.53 4.49
N VAL A 105 4.85 -4.59 5.23
CA VAL A 105 5.69 -4.49 6.43
C VAL A 105 7.07 -3.91 6.11
N LEU A 106 7.69 -4.36 5.01
CA LEU A 106 9.01 -3.89 4.58
C LEU A 106 8.99 -2.37 4.30
N TYR A 107 8.03 -1.91 3.51
CA TYR A 107 7.95 -0.50 3.13
C TYR A 107 7.49 0.40 4.28
N HIS A 108 6.62 -0.08 5.16
CA HIS A 108 6.23 0.66 6.37
C HIS A 108 7.43 0.84 7.31
N ARG A 109 8.26 -0.19 7.50
CA ARG A 109 9.50 -0.08 8.29
C ARG A 109 10.51 0.88 7.67
N ALA A 110 10.71 0.80 6.34
CA ALA A 110 11.59 1.72 5.64
C ALA A 110 11.12 3.18 5.79
N TRP A 111 9.81 3.41 5.75
CA TRP A 111 9.24 4.74 5.98
C TRP A 111 9.46 5.25 7.41
N LEU A 112 9.31 4.40 8.42
CA LEU A 112 9.63 4.77 9.81
C LEU A 112 11.11 5.15 9.96
N GLN A 113 12.02 4.43 9.33
CA GLN A 113 13.45 4.76 9.34
C GLN A 113 13.73 6.10 8.64
N GLN A 114 13.17 6.31 7.43
CA GLN A 114 13.32 7.58 6.70
C GLN A 114 12.80 8.77 7.51
N THR A 115 11.72 8.58 8.26
CA THR A 115 11.16 9.61 9.13
C THR A 115 12.16 10.04 10.22
N GLU A 116 12.95 9.11 10.76
CA GLU A 116 14.00 9.40 11.74
C GLU A 116 15.19 10.13 11.11
N GLU A 117 15.56 9.78 9.87
CA GLU A 117 16.61 10.50 9.14
C GLU A 117 16.20 11.96 8.87
N ILE A 118 14.92 12.20 8.53
CA ILE A 118 14.37 13.55 8.38
C ILE A 118 14.35 14.32 9.71
N HIS A 119 14.11 13.63 10.83
CA HIS A 119 14.19 14.25 12.16
C HIS A 119 15.57 14.82 12.42
N ILE A 120 16.63 14.05 12.17
CA ILE A 120 18.03 14.49 12.31
C ILE A 120 18.31 15.66 11.35
N GLY A 121 17.83 15.58 10.11
CA GLY A 121 18.01 16.65 9.12
C GLY A 121 17.35 17.98 9.53
N LEU A 122 16.21 17.92 10.24
CA LEU A 122 15.51 19.10 10.76
C LEU A 122 16.24 19.79 11.91
N GLU A 123 17.16 19.11 12.59
CA GLU A 123 18.03 19.70 13.61
C GLU A 123 19.21 20.48 13.00
N ALA A 124 19.45 20.35 11.68
CA ALA A 124 20.48 21.11 10.99
C ALA A 124 20.16 22.61 10.95
N SER A 125 21.20 23.43 10.82
CA SER A 125 21.04 24.89 10.70
C SER A 125 20.21 25.24 9.46
N LEU A 126 19.16 26.04 9.66
CA LEU A 126 18.28 26.48 8.56
C LEU A 126 18.98 27.45 7.61
N LEU A 127 19.93 28.25 8.08
CA LEU A 127 20.73 29.16 7.24
C LEU A 127 22.13 28.59 7.09
N VAL A 128 22.55 28.39 5.85
CA VAL A 128 23.85 27.79 5.50
C VAL A 128 24.53 28.59 4.39
N LYS A 129 25.86 28.54 4.35
CA LYS A 129 26.65 29.18 3.28
C LYS A 129 26.94 28.18 2.17
N ALA A 130 26.73 28.59 0.92
CA ALA A 130 27.11 27.83 -0.26
C ALA A 130 28.64 27.61 -0.28
N PRO A 131 29.11 26.35 -0.42
CA PRO A 131 30.52 26.08 -0.61
C PRO A 131 31.01 26.77 -1.88
N GLY A 132 32.04 27.62 -1.76
CA GLY A 132 32.63 28.36 -2.89
C GLY A 132 32.18 29.81 -2.99
N THR A 133 30.88 30.11 -3.03
CA THR A 133 30.38 31.49 -3.18
C THR A 133 30.21 32.22 -1.84
N GLY A 134 30.00 31.48 -0.74
CA GLY A 134 29.75 32.04 0.58
C GLY A 134 28.36 32.69 0.75
N GLU A 135 27.52 32.60 -0.28
CA GLU A 135 26.14 33.09 -0.27
C GLU A 135 25.30 32.30 0.73
N LEU A 136 24.44 33.01 1.46
CA LEU A 136 23.54 32.39 2.42
C LEU A 136 22.29 31.88 1.70
N PHE A 137 21.92 30.64 1.96
CA PHE A 137 20.66 30.06 1.50
C PHE A 137 19.96 29.31 2.64
N VAL A 138 18.67 29.03 2.44
CA VAL A 138 17.87 28.29 3.43
C VAL A 138 17.94 26.78 3.14
N ASN A 139 18.41 26.01 4.10
CA ASN A 139 18.47 24.55 4.11
C ASN A 139 17.08 23.95 4.43
N PHE A 140 16.08 24.23 3.58
CA PHE A 140 14.75 23.64 3.72
C PHE A 140 14.58 22.47 2.76
N ASP A 141 14.50 21.26 3.28
CA ASP A 141 14.33 20.05 2.45
C ASP A 141 12.87 19.94 1.93
N PRO A 142 12.64 20.00 0.61
CA PRO A 142 11.32 19.78 0.02
C PRO A 142 10.70 18.41 0.37
N GLN A 143 11.50 17.42 0.78
CA GLN A 143 11.04 16.11 1.23
C GLN A 143 10.06 16.20 2.42
N ILE A 144 10.11 17.27 3.21
CA ILE A 144 9.16 17.50 4.31
C ILE A 144 7.71 17.57 3.79
N LEU A 145 7.48 18.16 2.62
CA LEU A 145 6.14 18.24 2.03
C LEU A 145 5.63 16.88 1.59
N THR A 146 6.52 16.05 1.03
CA THR A 146 6.23 14.65 0.69
C THR A 146 5.92 13.85 1.96
N LEU A 147 6.70 14.03 3.03
CA LEU A 147 6.49 13.38 4.31
C LEU A 147 5.10 13.68 4.89
N PHE A 148 4.58 14.90 4.75
CA PHE A 148 3.20 15.19 5.19
C PHE A 148 2.16 14.35 4.46
N ARG A 149 2.33 14.13 3.14
CA ARG A 149 1.44 13.25 2.37
C ARG A 149 1.59 11.80 2.79
N GLU A 150 2.82 11.34 3.01
CA GLU A 150 3.08 10.00 3.54
C GLU A 150 2.37 9.77 4.89
N ILE A 151 2.52 10.69 5.84
CA ILE A 151 1.90 10.60 7.17
C ILE A 151 0.38 10.49 7.08
N GLU A 152 -0.24 11.34 6.24
CA GLU A 152 -1.68 11.32 6.00
C GLU A 152 -2.13 9.96 5.46
N CYS A 153 -1.43 9.43 4.45
CA CYS A 153 -1.74 8.12 3.88
C CYS A 153 -1.53 6.97 4.88
N MET A 154 -0.43 6.97 5.64
CA MET A 154 -0.17 5.95 6.68
C MET A 154 -1.27 5.93 7.73
N SER A 155 -1.71 7.11 8.20
CA SER A 155 -2.79 7.25 9.17
C SER A 155 -4.13 6.74 8.60
N GLN A 156 -4.49 7.12 7.37
CA GLN A 156 -5.71 6.62 6.70
C GLN A 156 -5.68 5.10 6.49
N MET A 157 -4.49 4.53 6.30
CA MET A 157 -4.26 3.10 6.19
C MET A 157 -4.29 2.37 7.55
N GLY A 158 -4.43 3.08 8.67
CA GLY A 158 -4.37 2.51 10.02
C GLY A 158 -2.98 1.99 10.39
N LEU A 159 -1.93 2.46 9.71
CA LEU A 159 -0.55 2.13 10.02
C LEU A 159 -0.03 3.05 11.13
N GLN A 160 0.86 2.50 11.96
CA GLN A 160 1.48 3.28 13.03
C GLN A 160 2.29 4.44 12.45
N VAL A 161 2.06 5.63 13.00
CA VAL A 161 2.84 6.84 12.75
C VAL A 161 3.68 7.13 14.00
N SER A 162 4.95 7.50 13.85
CA SER A 162 5.80 7.82 15.01
C SER A 162 5.31 9.09 15.73
N PRO A 163 5.52 9.23 17.05
CA PRO A 163 5.15 10.45 17.78
C PRO A 163 5.76 11.72 17.17
N PHE A 164 7.02 11.61 16.71
CA PHE A 164 7.71 12.69 16.00
C PHE A 164 6.97 13.09 14.71
N ALA A 165 6.66 12.13 13.83
CA ALA A 165 5.93 12.41 12.60
C ALA A 165 4.56 13.04 12.87
N ALA A 166 3.84 12.56 13.89
CA ALA A 166 2.56 13.13 14.29
C ALA A 166 2.70 14.59 14.74
N ALA A 167 3.70 14.90 15.58
CA ALA A 167 3.98 16.26 16.04
C ALA A 167 4.42 17.18 14.88
N LEU A 168 5.23 16.67 13.95
CA LEU A 168 5.64 17.39 12.75
C LEU A 168 4.43 17.71 11.87
N PHE A 169 3.52 16.75 11.66
CA PHE A 169 2.30 16.92 10.87
C PHE A 169 1.33 17.95 11.47
N GLN A 170 1.27 18.10 12.80
CA GLN A 170 0.47 19.16 13.44
C GLN A 170 0.94 20.57 13.04
N LYS A 171 2.25 20.74 12.79
CA LYS A 171 2.84 22.02 12.40
C LYS A 171 2.83 22.25 10.88
N ARG A 172 2.23 21.34 10.08
CA ARG A 172 2.35 21.33 8.61
C ARG A 172 1.98 22.66 7.93
N ASP A 173 0.98 23.38 8.44
CA ASP A 173 0.49 24.61 7.80
C ASP A 173 1.52 25.75 7.97
N THR A 174 2.19 25.79 9.13
CA THR A 174 3.35 26.66 9.36
C THR A 174 4.50 26.34 8.42
N TYR A 175 4.86 25.04 8.28
CA TYR A 175 5.91 24.62 7.35
C TYR A 175 5.59 24.98 5.90
N LYS A 176 4.35 24.75 5.45
CA LYS A 176 3.88 25.11 4.09
C LYS A 176 3.91 26.61 3.84
N LYS A 177 3.49 27.41 4.84
CA LYS A 177 3.56 28.88 4.77
C LYS A 177 5.00 29.36 4.66
N ASN A 178 5.89 28.85 5.53
CA ASN A 178 7.30 29.21 5.51
C ASN A 178 7.93 28.86 4.16
N PHE A 179 7.66 27.67 3.62
CA PHE A 179 8.14 27.26 2.30
C PHE A 179 7.66 28.18 1.17
N SER A 180 6.38 28.59 1.21
CA SER A 180 5.81 29.49 0.21
C SER A 180 6.47 30.87 0.26
N ASN A 181 6.67 31.41 1.47
CA ASN A 181 7.33 32.70 1.67
C ASN A 181 8.79 32.71 1.17
N MET A 182 9.51 31.60 1.34
CA MET A 182 10.88 31.48 0.84
C MET A 182 10.92 31.47 -0.69
N LYS A 183 10.02 30.73 -1.34
CA LYS A 183 9.93 30.72 -2.82
C LYS A 183 9.59 32.07 -3.43
N THR A 184 8.83 32.90 -2.71
CA THR A 184 8.48 34.25 -3.18
C THR A 184 9.56 35.30 -2.92
N ALA A 185 10.56 34.99 -2.10
CA ALA A 185 11.66 35.91 -1.78
C ALA A 185 12.81 35.87 -2.81
N ASP A 186 12.81 34.88 -3.72
CA ASP A 186 13.78 34.70 -4.80
C ASP A 186 13.32 35.36 -6.14
N LEU A 187 12.33 36.26 -6.10
CA LEU A 187 11.84 37.10 -7.21
C LEU A 187 11.93 38.59 -6.85
#